data_AF-A0A518DC57-F1
#
_entry.id   AF-A0A518DC57-F1
#
_cell.length_a   1.000
_cell.length_b   1.000
_cell.length_c   1.000
_cell.angle_alpha   90.00
_cell.angle_beta   90.00
_cell.angle_gamma   90.00
#
_symmetry.space_group_name_H-M   'P 1'
#
loop_
_entity.id
_entity.type
_entity.pdbx_description
1 polymer ?
#
loop_
_entity_poly.entity_id
_entity_poly.type
_entity_poly.pdbx_seq_one_letter_code
_entity_poly.pdbx_strand_id
1 'polypeptide(L)'
;MAQRCDVSIANRREAVLKLLRREQPAAAIAREVGVSEPTLCRWRDELLAGGEQALSAKAGKHDTRGKQIAELEREIERRDQVIGEYTIANRILKKLSDASL
;
A
#
# COMPACT_ATOMS: atom_id res chain seq x y z
N MET A 1 -11.20 17.01 29.55
CA MET A 1 -11.34 15.82 28.69
C MET A 1 -11.68 16.31 27.29
N ALA A 2 -10.88 15.98 26.27
CA ALA A 2 -11.13 16.46 24.92
C ALA A 2 -12.30 15.68 24.31
N GLN A 3 -13.42 16.36 24.06
CA GLN A 3 -14.53 15.82 23.29
C GLN A 3 -13.96 15.30 21.97
N ARG A 4 -13.99 13.98 21.75
CA ARG A 4 -13.68 13.41 20.44
C ARG A 4 -14.85 13.80 19.54
N CYS A 5 -14.74 14.93 18.86
CA CYS A 5 -15.72 15.37 17.90
C CYS A 5 -15.93 14.25 16.88
N ASP A 6 -17.18 13.80 16.75
CA ASP A 6 -17.64 12.76 15.80
C ASP A 6 -17.65 13.31 14.37
N VAL A 7 -16.55 13.94 13.96
CA VAL A 7 -16.39 14.48 12.61
C VAL A 7 -15.87 13.34 11.75
N SER A 8 -16.67 12.96 10.75
CA SER A 8 -16.28 11.92 9.80
C SER A 8 -14.93 12.24 9.16
N ILE A 9 -14.18 11.20 8.79
CA ILE A 9 -12.87 11.35 8.12
C ILE A 9 -13.00 12.20 6.85
N ALA A 10 -14.10 12.04 6.11
CA ALA A 10 -14.38 12.82 4.91
C ALA A 10 -14.54 14.32 5.20
N ASN A 11 -15.33 14.68 6.22
CA ASN A 11 -15.54 16.08 6.61
C ASN A 11 -14.26 16.70 7.19
N ARG A 12 -13.52 15.92 7.99
CA ARG A 12 -12.20 16.32 8.48
C ARG A 12 -11.24 16.62 7.33
N ARG A 13 -11.19 15.76 6.30
CA ARG A 13 -10.37 15.97 5.11
C ARG A 13 -10.78 17.23 4.36
N GLU A 14 -12.08 17.44 4.14
CA GLU A 14 -12.58 18.62 3.43
C GLU A 14 -12.23 19.91 4.15
N ALA A 15 -12.40 19.95 5.47
CA ALA A 15 -12.02 21.09 6.31
C ALA A 15 -10.54 21.48 6.14
N VAL A 16 -9.65 20.48 6.14
CA VAL A 16 -8.20 20.69 5.93
C VAL A 16 -7.93 21.17 4.50
N LEU A 17 -8.62 20.66 3.49
CA LEU A 17 -8.44 21.09 2.11
C LEU A 17 -8.88 22.55 1.89
N LYS A 18 -10.02 22.96 2.46
CA LYS A 18 -10.47 24.37 2.47
C LYS A 18 -9.42 25.29 3.08
N LEU A 19 -8.82 24.87 4.20
CA LEU A 19 -7.77 25.63 4.88
C LEU A 19 -6.52 25.78 4.00
N LEU A 20 -6.05 24.68 3.39
CA LEU A 20 -4.86 24.68 2.53
C LEU A 20 -5.05 25.51 1.25
N ARG A 21 -6.25 25.51 0.68
CA ARG A 21 -6.63 26.32 -0.48
C ARG A 21 -6.90 27.79 -0.13
N ARG A 22 -6.91 28.14 1.16
CA ARG A 22 -7.22 29.49 1.69
C ARG A 22 -8.60 29.99 1.27
N GLU A 23 -9.57 29.09 1.15
CA GLU A 23 -10.95 29.44 0.80
C GLU A 23 -11.61 30.31 1.88
N GLN A 24 -11.25 30.08 3.15
CA GLN A 24 -11.77 30.79 4.30
C GLN A 24 -10.71 30.86 5.43
N PRO A 25 -10.84 31.80 6.39
CA PRO A 25 -10.01 31.81 7.60
C PRO A 25 -10.21 30.55 8.45
N ALA A 26 -9.15 30.09 9.14
CA ALA A 26 -9.20 28.91 10.02
C ALA A 26 -10.35 28.97 11.05
N ALA A 27 -10.58 30.16 11.62
CA ALA A 27 -11.66 30.43 12.55
C ALA A 27 -13.07 30.16 12.01
N ALA A 28 -13.29 30.42 10.71
CA ALA A 28 -14.58 30.18 10.07
C ALA A 28 -14.77 28.68 9.82
N ILE A 29 -13.76 28.03 9.25
CA ILE A 29 -13.77 26.58 8.96
C ILE A 29 -13.95 25.77 10.24
N ALA A 30 -13.24 26.12 11.32
CA ALA A 30 -13.34 25.43 12.60
C ALA A 30 -14.75 25.52 13.19
N ARG A 31 -15.39 26.69 13.08
CA ARG A 31 -16.79 26.90 13.50
C ARG A 31 -17.79 26.11 12.64
N GLU A 32 -17.63 26.11 11.32
CA GLU A 32 -18.48 25.32 10.39
C GLU A 32 -18.48 23.82 10.74
N VAL A 33 -17.32 23.29 11.15
CA VAL A 33 -17.11 21.87 11.42
C VAL A 33 -17.35 21.51 12.89
N GLY A 34 -17.58 22.51 13.76
CA GLY A 34 -17.82 22.30 15.19
C GLY A 34 -16.58 21.90 15.99
N VAL A 35 -15.40 22.39 15.60
CA VAL A 35 -14.12 22.13 16.28
C VAL A 35 -13.38 23.42 16.62
N SER A 36 -12.34 23.32 17.44
CA SER A 36 -11.44 24.45 17.72
C SER A 36 -10.42 24.64 16.60
N GLU A 37 -9.95 25.88 16.39
CA GLU A 37 -8.88 26.18 15.43
C GLU A 37 -7.61 25.34 15.66
N PRO A 38 -7.12 25.13 16.90
CA PRO A 38 -6.00 24.23 17.15
C PRO A 38 -6.26 22.78 16.69
N THR A 39 -7.51 22.30 16.79
CA THR A 39 -7.87 20.97 16.32
C THR A 39 -7.78 20.88 14.80
N LEU A 40 -8.26 21.91 14.09
CA LEU A 40 -8.13 22.00 12.64
C LEU A 40 -6.66 22.07 12.18
N CYS A 41 -5.83 22.85 12.88
CA CYS A 41 -4.39 22.91 12.61
C CYS A 41 -3.71 21.55 12.84
N ARG A 42 -4.03 20.86 13.94
CA ARG A 42 -3.54 19.50 14.18
C ARG A 42 -3.93 18.55 13.06
N TRP A 43 -5.15 18.66 12.53
CA TRP A 43 -5.59 17.81 11.42
C TRP A 43 -4.80 18.06 10.13
N ARG A 44 -4.45 19.32 9.85
CA ARG A 44 -3.57 19.69 8.73
C ARG A 44 -2.20 19.05 8.92
N ASP A 45 -1.62 19.16 10.10
CA ASP A 45 -0.27 18.65 10.36
C ASP A 45 -0.22 17.12 10.24
N GLU A 46 -1.24 16.42 10.75
CA GLU A 46 -1.40 14.96 10.57
C GLU A 46 -1.55 14.56 9.10
N LEU A 47 -2.30 15.34 8.31
CA LEU A 47 -2.46 15.07 6.87
C LEU A 47 -1.15 15.25 6.12
N LEU A 48 -0.41 16.32 6.40
CA LEU A 48 0.88 16.62 5.75
C LEU A 48 1.94 15.57 6.12
N ALA A 49 2.06 15.23 7.41
CA ALA A 49 2.99 14.21 7.87
C ALA A 49 2.68 12.83 7.27
N GLY A 50 1.40 12.44 7.21
CA GLY A 50 0.98 11.21 6.54
C GLY A 50 1.26 11.22 5.03
N GLY A 51 1.07 12.36 4.38
CA GLY A 51 1.39 12.56 2.97
C GLY A 51 2.89 12.41 2.67
N GLU A 52 3.75 13.04 3.47
CA GLU A 52 5.20 12.92 3.35
C GLU A 52 5.69 11.49 3.58
N GLN A 53 5.14 10.80 4.57
CA GLN A 53 5.42 9.38 4.80
C GLN A 53 5.00 8.51 3.61
N ALA A 54 3.82 8.77 3.02
CA ALA A 54 3.35 8.02 1.86
C ALA A 54 4.23 8.25 0.63
N LEU A 55 4.68 9.48 0.40
CA LEU A 55 5.57 9.85 -0.71
C LEU A 55 6.96 9.23 -0.55
N SER A 56 7.54 9.29 0.65
CA SER A 56 8.85 8.69 0.96
C SER A 56 8.81 7.15 0.93
N ALA A 57 7.77 6.53 1.51
CA ALA A 57 7.62 5.08 1.50
C ALA A 57 7.39 4.51 0.10
N LYS A 58 6.67 5.23 -0.78
CA LYS A 58 6.40 4.77 -2.15
C LYS A 58 7.68 4.72 -2.99
N ALA A 59 8.61 5.63 -2.78
CA ALA A 59 9.90 5.64 -3.49
C ALA A 59 10.73 4.38 -3.20
N GLY A 60 10.84 3.96 -1.93
CA GLY A 60 11.61 2.77 -1.57
C GLY A 60 10.88 1.44 -1.74
N LYS A 61 9.57 1.39 -1.45
CA LYS A 61 8.81 0.13 -1.40
C LYS A 61 8.42 -0.40 -2.78
N HIS A 62 8.28 0.47 -3.77
CA HIS A 62 8.00 0.06 -5.15
C HIS A 62 9.20 -0.68 -5.76
N ASP A 63 10.41 -0.17 -5.55
CA ASP A 63 11.64 -0.80 -6.01
C ASP A 63 11.86 -2.17 -5.36
N THR A 64 11.69 -2.27 -4.03
CA THR A 64 11.84 -3.56 -3.32
C THR A 64 10.79 -4.58 -3.72
N ARG A 65 9.52 -4.18 -3.90
CA ARG A 65 8.46 -5.08 -4.35
C ARG A 65 8.71 -5.58 -5.78
N GLY A 66 9.12 -4.69 -6.69
CA GLY A 66 9.45 -5.07 -8.06
C GLY A 66 10.58 -6.10 -8.11
N LYS A 67 11.64 -5.89 -7.32
CA LYS A 67 12.74 -6.86 -7.19
C LYS A 67 12.29 -8.20 -6.61
N GLN A 68 11.44 -8.20 -5.60
CA GLN A 68 10.89 -9.42 -5.00
C GLN A 68 10.01 -10.19 -5.99
N ILE A 69 9.16 -9.50 -6.75
CA ILE A 69 8.32 -10.12 -7.78
C ILE A 69 9.20 -10.78 -8.84
N ALA A 70 10.18 -10.05 -9.37
CA ALA A 70 11.08 -10.57 -10.40
C ALA A 70 11.90 -11.79 -9.91
N GLU A 71 12.33 -11.80 -8.64
CA GLU A 71 13.05 -12.96 -8.09
C GLU A 71 12.12 -14.18 -7.91
N LEU A 72 10.90 -13.97 -7.43
CA LEU A 72 9.90 -15.04 -7.30
C LEU A 72 9.52 -15.63 -8.65
N GLU A 73 9.36 -14.79 -9.68
CA GLU A 73 9.09 -15.23 -11.06
C GLU A 73 10.22 -16.12 -11.60
N ARG A 74 11.49 -15.74 -11.41
CA ARG A 74 12.63 -16.59 -11.78
C ARG A 74 12.64 -17.90 -11.01
N GLU A 75 12.26 -17.89 -9.74
CA GLU A 75 12.23 -19.10 -8.94
C GLU A 75 11.13 -20.07 -9.40
N ILE A 76 9.97 -19.55 -9.81
CA ILE A 76 8.91 -20.34 -10.44
C ILE A 76 9.41 -20.97 -11.73
N GLU A 77 10.01 -20.18 -12.63
CA GLU A 77 10.53 -20.69 -13.90
C GLU A 77 11.58 -21.79 -13.72
N ARG A 78 12.52 -21.60 -12.77
CA ARG A 78 13.51 -22.64 -12.41
C ARG A 78 12.84 -23.92 -11.92
N ARG A 79 11.81 -23.80 -11.08
CA ARG A 79 11.08 -24.97 -10.55
C ARG A 79 10.31 -25.68 -11.66
N ASP A 80 9.68 -24.95 -12.57
CA ASP A 80 8.95 -25.53 -13.71
C ASP A 80 9.88 -26.30 -14.64
N GLN A 81 11.09 -25.79 -14.91
CA GLN A 81 12.10 -26.50 -15.69
C GLN A 81 12.49 -27.84 -15.02
N VAL A 82 12.80 -27.81 -13.73
CA VAL A 82 13.17 -29.00 -12.95
C VAL A 82 12.04 -30.03 -12.95
N ILE A 83 10.79 -29.60 -12.79
CA ILE A 83 9.61 -30.49 -12.89
C ILE A 83 9.51 -31.12 -14.28
N GLY A 84 9.76 -30.35 -15.34
CA GLY A 84 9.77 -30.84 -16.72
C GLY A 84 10.84 -31.92 -16.93
N GLU A 85 12.06 -31.68 -16.48
CA GLU A 85 13.18 -32.64 -16.54
C GLU A 85 12.83 -33.94 -15.80
N TYR A 86 12.32 -33.85 -14.57
CA TYR A 86 11.89 -35.03 -13.80
C TYR A 86 10.71 -35.76 -14.44
N THR A 87 9.80 -35.06 -15.10
CA THR A 87 8.66 -35.66 -15.79
C THR A 87 9.12 -36.49 -16.99
N ILE A 88 10.07 -35.97 -17.76
CA ILE A 88 10.68 -36.70 -18.89
C ILE A 88 11.44 -37.93 -18.38
N ALA A 89 12.28 -37.76 -17.35
CA ALA A 89 13.05 -38.86 -16.76
C ALA A 89 12.13 -39.99 -16.27
N ASN A 90 11.08 -39.65 -15.51
CA ASN A 90 10.10 -40.62 -15.04
C ASN A 90 9.36 -41.34 -16.19
N ARG A 91 9.02 -40.62 -17.26
CA ARG A 91 8.36 -41.21 -18.43
C ARG A 91 9.27 -42.22 -19.13
N ILE A 92 10.56 -41.91 -19.27
CA ILE A 92 11.55 -42.82 -19.89
C ILE A 92 11.74 -44.05 -19.00
N LEU A 93 11.93 -43.87 -17.70
CA LEU A 93 12.11 -44.96 -16.74
C LEU A 93 10.92 -45.92 -16.75
N LYS A 94 9.69 -45.41 -16.74
CA LYS A 94 8.48 -46.25 -16.86
C LYS A 94 8.48 -47.07 -18.15
N LYS A 95 8.74 -46.44 -19.30
CA LYS A 95 8.80 -47.16 -20.58
C LYS A 95 9.86 -48.26 -20.62
N LEU A 96 11.04 -48.02 -20.04
CA LEU A 96 12.12 -49.02 -19.99
C LEU A 96 11.76 -50.17 -19.04
N SER A 97 11.12 -49.88 -17.91
CA SER A 97 10.61 -50.89 -16.99
C SER A 97 9.53 -51.76 -17.63
N ASP A 98 8.59 -51.15 -18.36
CA ASP A 98 7.50 -51.85 -19.03
C ASP A 98 7.99 -52.71 -20.21
N ALA A 99 9.08 -52.32 -20.87
CA ALA A 99 9.68 -53.06 -21.99
C ALA A 99 10.63 -54.18 -21.55
N SER A 100 10.99 -54.25 -20.25
CA SER A 100 11.87 -55.27 -19.69
C SER A 100 11.10 -56.46 -19.08
N LEU A 101 9.77 -56.49 -19.23
CA LEU A 101 8.84 -57.55 -18.84
C LEU A 101 8.23 -58.20 -20.09
#